data_AF-A0A970GYU1-F1
#
_entry.id   AF-A0A970GYU1-F1
#
_cell.length_a   1.000
_cell.length_b   1.000
_cell.length_c   1.000
_cell.angle_alpha   90.00
_cell.angle_beta   90.00
_cell.angle_gamma   90.00
#
_symmetry.space_group_name_H-M   'P 1'
#
loop_
_entity.id
_entity.type
_entity.pdbx_description
1 polymer ?
#
loop_
_entity_poly.entity_id
_entity_poly.type
_entity_poly.pdbx_seq_one_letter_code
_entity_poly.pdbx_strand_id
1 'polypeptide(L)'
;MLRVKINGNEYIGEKGQTILDIAKANGVEIPTLCHHEKAKPYGGCGLCVVEIKGVGKLARACATEAADGMDINTLSDRVVQARKIALEFLLSDHVGDCRPPCMLACPANTDCQGYVGLIANGMYKESADLINERLPMPASIGRVCPHPCETACRRGALDEPVAIAWLKRFVGDVNLANNQVDFKSKVASDTGKK
;
A
#
# COMPACT_ATOMS: atom_id res chain seq x y z
N MET A 1 0.02 -20.63 25.51
CA MET A 1 0.76 -21.08 24.31
C MET A 1 -0.13 -22.03 23.54
N LEU A 2 -0.19 -21.87 22.23
CA LEU A 2 -0.95 -22.71 21.30
C LEU A 2 0.05 -23.32 20.33
N ARG A 3 -0.13 -24.59 19.96
CA ARG A 3 0.64 -25.26 18.90
C ARG A 3 -0.22 -25.34 17.65
N VAL A 4 0.29 -24.79 16.56
CA VAL A 4 -0.33 -24.88 15.24
C VAL A 4 0.64 -25.49 14.26
N LYS A 5 0.12 -26.26 13.32
CA LYS A 5 0.88 -26.84 12.23
C LYS A 5 0.56 -26.08 10.95
N ILE A 6 1.57 -25.51 10.29
CA ILE A 6 1.40 -24.81 9.01
C ILE A 6 2.32 -25.47 7.99
N ASN A 7 1.75 -25.99 6.90
CA ASN A 7 2.47 -26.70 5.83
C ASN A 7 3.39 -27.83 6.33
N GLY A 8 2.98 -28.55 7.38
CA GLY A 8 3.77 -29.63 7.95
C GLY A 8 4.68 -29.25 9.12
N ASN A 9 4.98 -27.96 9.29
CA ASN A 9 5.87 -27.47 10.35
C ASN A 9 5.08 -26.99 11.56
N GLU A 10 5.59 -27.24 12.77
CA GLU A 10 4.97 -26.79 14.01
C GLU A 10 5.46 -25.40 14.41
N TYR A 11 4.52 -24.55 14.82
CA TYR A 11 4.76 -23.19 15.28
C TYR A 11 4.04 -22.95 16.61
N ILE A 12 4.62 -22.07 17.42
CA ILE A 12 4.05 -21.68 18.71
C ILE A 12 3.43 -20.30 18.56
N GLY A 13 2.16 -20.19 18.96
CA GLY A 13 1.43 -18.93 19.01
C GLY A 13 0.93 -18.58 20.41
N GLU A 14 0.49 -17.34 20.55
CA GLU A 14 -0.19 -16.83 21.74
C GLU A 14 -1.70 -16.80 21.53
N LYS A 15 -2.44 -16.88 22.65
CA LYS A 15 -3.91 -16.86 22.60
C LYS A 15 -4.39 -15.49 22.11
N GLY A 16 -5.29 -15.48 21.13
CA GLY A 16 -5.82 -14.26 20.50
C GLY A 16 -5.06 -13.82 19.25
N GLN A 17 -3.95 -14.47 18.89
CA GLN A 17 -3.30 -14.23 17.60
C GLN A 17 -4.10 -14.88 16.46
N THR A 18 -4.11 -14.22 15.31
CA THR A 18 -4.67 -14.82 14.10
C THR A 18 -3.68 -15.79 13.46
N ILE A 19 -4.18 -16.66 12.58
CA ILE A 19 -3.33 -17.54 11.77
C ILE A 19 -2.27 -16.72 10.99
N LEU A 20 -2.66 -15.55 10.47
CA LEU A 20 -1.74 -14.68 9.74
C LEU A 20 -0.63 -14.11 10.62
N ASP A 21 -0.93 -13.73 11.87
CA ASP A 21 0.07 -13.17 12.78
C ASP A 21 1.15 -14.20 13.12
N ILE A 22 0.73 -15.44 13.41
CA ILE A 22 1.65 -16.55 13.67
C ILE A 22 2.47 -16.87 12.42
N ALA A 23 1.84 -16.91 11.24
CA ALA A 23 2.55 -17.17 9.99
C ALA A 23 3.62 -16.10 9.72
N LYS A 24 3.27 -14.81 9.82
CA LYS A 24 4.20 -13.69 9.64
C LYS A 24 5.37 -13.73 10.62
N ALA A 25 5.10 -13.95 11.90
CA ALA A 25 6.14 -14.02 12.93
C ALA A 25 7.15 -15.14 12.70
N ASN A 26 6.77 -16.19 11.97
CA ASN A 26 7.59 -17.35 11.67
C ASN A 26 8.07 -17.40 10.21
N GLY A 27 7.94 -16.31 9.45
CA GLY A 27 8.42 -16.22 8.07
C GLY A 27 7.62 -17.03 7.04
N VAL A 28 6.41 -17.48 7.39
CA VAL A 28 5.51 -18.17 6.45
C VAL A 28 4.69 -17.13 5.70
N GLU A 29 4.85 -17.09 4.37
CA GLU A 29 4.15 -16.14 3.53
C GLU A 29 2.70 -16.55 3.27
N ILE A 30 1.77 -15.67 3.70
CA ILE A 30 0.35 -15.75 3.34
C ILE A 30 -0.01 -14.41 2.69
N PRO A 31 -0.41 -14.39 1.41
CA PRO A 31 -0.64 -13.14 0.69
C PRO A 31 -1.86 -12.40 1.23
N THR A 32 -1.72 -11.10 1.42
CA THR A 32 -2.80 -10.21 1.87
C THR A 32 -2.75 -8.88 1.13
N LEU A 33 -3.91 -8.37 0.69
CA LEU A 33 -4.01 -7.01 0.14
C LEU A 33 -4.73 -6.03 1.08
N CYS A 34 -5.79 -6.48 1.75
CA CYS A 34 -6.61 -5.59 2.60
C CYS A 34 -6.23 -5.58 4.08
N HIS A 35 -5.18 -6.30 4.48
CA HIS A 35 -4.77 -6.38 5.88
C HIS A 35 -3.74 -5.31 6.19
N HIS A 36 -3.93 -4.60 7.29
CA HIS A 36 -3.01 -3.60 7.80
C HIS A 36 -2.98 -3.68 9.34
N GLU A 37 -1.80 -3.62 9.95
CA GLU A 37 -1.61 -3.76 11.41
C GLU A 37 -2.37 -2.73 12.26
N LYS A 38 -2.66 -1.56 11.69
CA LYS A 38 -3.37 -0.46 12.35
C LYS A 38 -4.88 -0.51 12.10
N ALA A 39 -5.36 -1.47 11.32
CA ALA A 39 -6.77 -1.61 10.96
C ALA A 39 -7.32 -2.93 11.52
N LYS A 40 -8.62 -2.95 11.84
CA LYS A 40 -9.29 -4.19 12.22
C LYS A 40 -9.29 -5.17 11.04
N PRO A 41 -9.13 -6.49 11.28
CA PRO A 41 -9.23 -7.49 10.24
C PRO A 41 -10.57 -7.41 9.47
N TYR A 42 -10.49 -7.17 8.16
CA TYR A 42 -11.67 -7.08 7.29
C TYR A 42 -11.95 -8.41 6.55
N GLY A 43 -10.91 -9.08 6.05
CA GLY A 43 -11.05 -10.35 5.32
C GLY A 43 -11.68 -10.24 3.92
N GLY A 44 -11.84 -9.03 3.38
CA GLY A 44 -12.54 -8.80 2.11
C GLY A 44 -11.77 -9.18 0.84
N CYS A 45 -10.44 -9.01 0.79
CA CYS A 45 -9.67 -9.31 -0.44
C CYS A 45 -9.63 -10.81 -0.80
N GLY A 46 -9.81 -11.68 0.19
CA GLY A 46 -9.85 -13.12 0.01
C GLY A 46 -8.56 -13.84 -0.37
N LEU A 47 -7.42 -13.14 -0.48
CA LEU A 47 -6.13 -13.77 -0.78
C LEU A 47 -5.53 -14.54 0.39
N CYS A 48 -5.87 -14.16 1.62
CA CYS A 48 -5.36 -14.80 2.84
C CYS A 48 -6.01 -16.15 3.16
N VAL A 49 -6.71 -16.77 2.21
CA VAL A 49 -7.38 -18.06 2.43
C VAL A 49 -6.37 -19.16 2.73
N VAL A 50 -6.77 -20.03 3.66
CA VAL A 50 -6.03 -21.22 4.06
C VAL A 50 -7.02 -22.37 4.29
N GLU A 51 -6.55 -23.58 4.10
CA GLU A 51 -7.32 -24.79 4.39
C GLU A 51 -6.95 -25.31 5.78
N ILE A 52 -7.95 -25.65 6.58
CA ILE A 52 -7.77 -26.22 7.91
C ILE A 52 -8.29 -27.66 7.86
N LYS A 53 -7.45 -28.62 8.26
CA LYS A 53 -7.83 -30.04 8.28
C LYS A 53 -9.06 -30.25 9.17
N GLY A 54 -10.06 -30.96 8.66
CA GLY A 54 -11.33 -31.20 9.35
C GLY A 54 -12.38 -30.10 9.19
N VAL A 55 -12.04 -28.96 8.57
CA VAL A 55 -12.99 -27.88 8.26
C VAL A 55 -13.34 -27.92 6.78
N GLY A 56 -14.62 -28.07 6.44
CA GLY A 56 -15.06 -28.18 5.05
C GLY A 56 -14.88 -26.89 4.22
N LYS A 57 -14.83 -25.73 4.87
CA LYS A 57 -14.67 -24.40 4.26
C LYS A 57 -13.24 -23.88 4.41
N LEU A 58 -12.79 -23.08 3.44
CA LEU A 58 -11.55 -22.32 3.57
C LEU A 58 -11.72 -21.20 4.61
N ALA A 59 -10.72 -21.01 5.46
CA ALA A 59 -10.68 -19.96 6.47
C ALA A 59 -9.87 -18.76 5.97
N ARG A 60 -10.20 -17.55 6.46
CA ARG A 60 -9.43 -16.34 6.19
C ARG A 60 -8.36 -16.19 7.27
N ALA A 61 -7.08 -16.35 6.93
CA ALA A 61 -6.01 -16.35 7.92
C ALA A 61 -5.92 -15.04 8.71
N CYS A 62 -6.26 -13.90 8.09
CA CYS A 62 -6.16 -12.59 8.73
C CYS A 62 -7.21 -12.32 9.82
N ALA A 63 -8.29 -13.09 9.87
CA ALA A 63 -9.42 -12.87 10.77
C ALA A 63 -9.75 -14.10 11.64
N THR A 64 -9.14 -15.25 11.34
CA THR A 64 -9.37 -16.48 12.10
C THR A 64 -8.36 -16.56 13.22
N GLU A 65 -8.83 -16.57 14.47
CA GLU A 65 -8.01 -16.83 15.64
C GLU A 65 -7.45 -18.25 15.60
N ALA A 66 -6.17 -18.39 15.93
CA ALA A 66 -5.52 -19.68 16.01
C ALA A 66 -6.01 -20.46 17.23
N ALA A 67 -6.27 -21.75 17.06
CA ALA A 67 -6.58 -22.67 18.14
C ALA A 67 -5.51 -23.76 18.24
N ASP A 68 -5.36 -24.33 19.44
CA ASP A 68 -4.41 -25.40 19.69
C ASP A 68 -4.74 -26.64 18.84
N GLY A 69 -3.72 -27.22 18.22
CA GLY A 69 -3.85 -28.40 17.35
C GLY A 69 -4.37 -28.11 15.94
N MET A 70 -4.53 -26.84 15.52
CA MET A 70 -4.88 -26.53 14.13
C MET A 70 -3.81 -27.04 13.14
N ASP A 71 -4.25 -27.74 12.09
CA ASP A 71 -3.40 -28.19 10.98
C ASP A 71 -3.83 -27.45 9.70
N ILE A 72 -2.95 -26.56 9.23
CA ILE A 72 -3.22 -25.52 8.24
C ILE A 72 -2.35 -25.78 7.01
N ASN A 73 -2.98 -25.78 5.84
CA ASN A 73 -2.32 -25.84 4.55
C ASN A 73 -2.54 -24.52 3.78
N THR A 74 -1.46 -23.86 3.39
CA THR A 74 -1.51 -22.57 2.68
C THR A 74 -1.30 -22.70 1.16
N LEU A 75 -1.06 -23.92 0.66
CA LEU A 75 -0.69 -24.23 -0.72
C LEU A 75 -1.49 -25.40 -1.32
N SER A 76 -2.58 -25.84 -0.68
CA SER A 76 -3.44 -26.87 -1.27
C SER A 76 -4.09 -26.40 -2.57
N ASP A 77 -4.48 -27.33 -3.44
CA ASP A 77 -5.13 -27.00 -4.71
C ASP A 77 -6.36 -26.12 -4.51
N ARG A 78 -7.16 -26.39 -3.45
CA ARG A 78 -8.33 -25.58 -3.10
C ARG A 78 -7.96 -24.15 -2.75
N VAL A 79 -6.88 -23.95 -1.99
CA VAL A 79 -6.38 -22.62 -1.61
C VAL A 79 -5.87 -21.87 -2.84
N VAL A 80 -5.07 -22.52 -3.68
CA VAL A 80 -4.51 -21.90 -4.89
C VAL A 80 -5.62 -21.49 -5.86
N GLN A 81 -6.60 -22.35 -6.10
CA GLN A 81 -7.73 -22.02 -6.97
C GLN A 81 -8.58 -20.88 -6.39
N ALA A 82 -8.86 -20.90 -5.09
CA ALA A 82 -9.61 -19.83 -4.45
C ALA A 82 -8.89 -18.47 -4.53
N ARG A 83 -7.55 -18.45 -4.40
CA ARG A 83 -6.76 -17.22 -4.58
C ARG A 83 -6.78 -16.72 -6.01
N LYS A 84 -6.70 -17.61 -7.01
CA LYS A 84 -6.80 -17.24 -8.44
C LYS A 84 -8.14 -16.57 -8.73
N ILE A 85 -9.24 -17.20 -8.34
CA ILE A 85 -10.59 -16.66 -8.51
C ILE A 85 -10.73 -15.31 -7.79
N ALA A 86 -10.24 -15.20 -6.55
CA ALA A 86 -10.28 -13.93 -5.83
C ALA A 86 -9.51 -12.82 -6.56
N LEU A 87 -8.34 -13.14 -7.12
CA LEU A 87 -7.54 -12.19 -7.89
C LEU A 87 -8.22 -11.80 -9.22
N GLU A 88 -8.83 -12.76 -9.92
CA GLU A 88 -9.61 -12.50 -11.14
C GLU A 88 -10.77 -11.54 -10.86
N PHE A 89 -11.52 -11.74 -9.77
CA PHE A 89 -12.58 -10.82 -9.35
C PHE A 89 -12.05 -9.45 -8.93
N LEU A 90 -10.92 -9.38 -8.21
CA LEU A 90 -10.33 -8.09 -7.84
C LEU A 90 -9.87 -7.29 -9.07
N LEU A 91 -9.49 -7.98 -10.15
CA LEU A 91 -9.00 -7.36 -11.36
C LEU A 91 -10.06 -7.20 -12.46
N SER A 92 -11.30 -7.69 -12.26
CA SER A 92 -12.33 -7.66 -13.30
C SER A 92 -12.69 -6.25 -13.76
N ASP A 93 -12.70 -5.30 -12.82
CA ASP A 93 -12.98 -3.88 -13.08
C ASP A 93 -11.68 -3.03 -13.11
N HIS A 94 -10.52 -3.68 -13.03
CA HIS A 94 -9.25 -2.98 -13.05
C HIS A 94 -8.89 -2.58 -14.49
N VAL A 95 -9.16 -1.32 -14.83
CA VAL A 95 -8.96 -0.70 -16.15
C VAL A 95 -7.49 -0.56 -16.62
N GLY A 96 -6.53 -1.15 -15.90
CA GLY A 96 -5.14 -1.28 -16.36
C GLY A 96 -4.24 -0.08 -16.05
N ASP A 97 -4.71 0.86 -15.24
CA ASP A 97 -3.96 2.09 -14.94
C ASP A 97 -3.06 1.92 -13.74
N CYS A 98 -2.08 1.02 -13.89
CA CYS A 98 -1.08 0.76 -12.84
C CYS A 98 -0.28 2.02 -12.47
N ARG A 99 -0.36 3.09 -13.26
CA ARG A 99 0.17 4.42 -12.94
C ARG A 99 -0.94 5.47 -13.03
N PRO A 100 -1.07 6.34 -12.03
CA PRO A 100 -2.14 7.33 -12.01
C PRO A 100 -1.93 8.37 -13.14
N PRO A 101 -3.00 8.80 -13.82
CA PRO A 101 -2.88 9.71 -14.97
C PRO A 101 -2.28 11.07 -14.60
N CYS A 102 -2.48 11.53 -13.36
CA CYS A 102 -1.88 12.76 -12.85
C CYS A 102 -0.35 12.68 -12.72
N MET A 103 0.22 11.49 -12.53
CA MET A 103 1.68 11.27 -12.56
C MET A 103 2.18 11.21 -14.01
N LEU A 104 1.49 10.44 -14.88
CA LEU A 104 1.86 10.30 -16.29
C LEU A 104 1.82 11.63 -17.06
N ALA A 105 0.83 12.48 -16.76
CA ALA A 105 0.71 13.81 -17.37
C ALA A 105 1.73 14.81 -16.81
N CYS A 106 2.34 14.55 -15.65
CA CYS A 106 3.32 15.45 -15.06
C CYS A 106 4.66 15.33 -15.79
N PRO A 107 5.24 16.41 -16.36
CA PRO A 107 6.55 16.36 -17.02
C PRO A 107 7.68 15.90 -16.10
N ALA A 108 7.55 16.16 -14.79
CA ALA A 108 8.50 15.73 -13.77
C ALA A 108 8.20 14.33 -13.20
N ASN A 109 7.11 13.69 -13.65
CA ASN A 109 6.65 12.38 -13.20
C ASN A 109 6.57 12.28 -11.66
N THR A 110 6.10 13.35 -11.00
CA THR A 110 5.97 13.42 -9.54
C THR A 110 4.82 12.56 -9.04
N ASP A 111 4.94 12.02 -7.82
CA ASP A 111 3.86 11.27 -7.18
C ASP A 111 2.73 12.19 -6.66
N CYS A 112 1.91 12.65 -7.60
CA CYS A 112 0.76 13.52 -7.36
C CYS A 112 -0.23 12.93 -6.35
N GLN A 113 -0.51 11.63 -6.41
CA GLN A 113 -1.42 10.99 -5.47
C GLN A 113 -0.81 10.94 -4.07
N GLY A 114 0.46 10.55 -3.98
CA GLY A 114 1.17 10.41 -2.70
C GLY A 114 1.19 11.70 -1.89
N TYR A 115 1.65 12.82 -2.48
CA TYR A 115 1.73 14.07 -1.71
C TYR A 115 0.35 14.67 -1.41
N VAL A 116 -0.63 14.53 -2.30
CA VAL A 116 -2.03 14.94 -2.01
C VAL A 116 -2.58 14.14 -0.84
N GLY A 117 -2.33 12.83 -0.79
CA GLY A 117 -2.72 11.98 0.33
C GLY A 117 -2.04 12.36 1.64
N LEU A 118 -0.75 12.68 1.61
CA LEU A 118 -0.01 13.15 2.80
C LEU A 118 -0.56 14.49 3.31
N ILE A 119 -0.87 15.43 2.41
CA ILE A 119 -1.51 16.71 2.77
C ILE A 119 -2.88 16.46 3.43
N ALA A 120 -3.69 15.56 2.88
CA ALA A 120 -5.00 15.21 3.45
C ALA A 120 -4.90 14.61 4.87
N ASN A 121 -3.78 13.96 5.20
CA ASN A 121 -3.50 13.43 6.54
C ASN A 121 -2.75 14.41 7.46
N GLY A 122 -2.53 15.67 7.03
CA GLY A 122 -1.79 16.67 7.80
C GLY A 122 -0.26 16.46 7.85
N MET A 123 0.27 15.53 7.07
CA MET A 123 1.69 15.17 7.01
C MET A 123 2.44 16.09 6.02
N TYR A 124 2.52 17.38 6.35
CA TYR A 124 3.00 18.40 5.41
C TYR A 124 4.51 18.30 5.13
N LYS A 125 5.33 17.96 6.13
CA LYS A 125 6.79 17.83 5.92
C LYS A 125 7.07 16.65 4.99
N GLU A 126 6.48 15.50 5.28
CA GLU A 126 6.60 14.28 4.48
C GLU A 126 6.08 14.49 3.07
N SER A 127 4.98 15.24 2.92
CA SER A 127 4.47 15.64 1.61
C SER A 127 5.47 16.50 0.82
N ALA A 128 6.12 17.48 1.47
CA ALA A 128 7.12 18.31 0.81
C ALA A 128 8.36 17.49 0.43
N ASP A 129 8.81 16.61 1.32
CA ASP A 129 9.95 15.71 1.10
C ASP A 129 9.68 14.77 -0.09
N LEU A 130 8.48 14.19 -0.18
CA LEU A 130 8.07 13.37 -1.32
C LEU A 130 8.11 14.15 -2.65
N ILE A 131 7.72 15.44 -2.65
CA ILE A 131 7.85 16.28 -3.85
C ILE A 131 9.33 16.55 -4.16
N ASN A 132 10.14 16.80 -3.13
CA ASN A 132 11.58 17.09 -3.24
C ASN A 132 12.40 15.93 -3.81
N GLU A 133 11.88 14.69 -3.77
CA GLU A 133 12.50 13.55 -4.48
C GLU A 133 12.62 13.77 -6.00
N ARG A 134 11.71 14.57 -6.58
CA ARG A 134 11.67 14.85 -8.03
C ARG A 134 11.85 16.33 -8.37
N LEU A 135 11.44 17.23 -7.49
CA LEU A 135 11.38 18.67 -7.74
C LEU A 135 12.07 19.44 -6.61
N PRO A 136 13.23 20.07 -6.84
CA PRO A 136 14.04 20.66 -5.76
C PRO A 136 13.42 21.92 -5.12
N MET A 137 12.39 22.52 -5.73
CA MET A 137 11.81 23.79 -5.29
C MET A 137 10.28 23.79 -5.42
N PRO A 138 9.55 23.02 -4.59
CA PRO A 138 8.10 22.89 -4.68
C PRO A 138 7.36 24.22 -4.59
N ALA A 139 7.82 25.14 -3.72
CA ALA A 139 7.23 26.46 -3.56
C ALA A 139 7.28 27.30 -4.84
N SER A 140 8.44 27.34 -5.51
CA SER A 140 8.61 28.07 -6.77
C SER A 140 7.86 27.38 -7.91
N ILE A 141 8.03 26.06 -8.05
CA ILE A 141 7.44 25.29 -9.14
C ILE A 141 5.91 25.28 -9.07
N GLY A 142 5.32 25.27 -7.88
CA GLY A 142 3.87 25.38 -7.70
C GLY A 142 3.28 26.70 -8.23
N ARG A 143 4.08 27.75 -8.42
CA ARG A 143 3.65 29.06 -8.97
C ARG A 143 3.75 29.14 -10.49
N VAL A 144 4.65 28.37 -11.09
CA VAL A 144 4.88 28.35 -12.55
C VAL A 144 4.34 27.08 -13.22
N CYS A 145 3.66 26.21 -12.47
CA CYS A 145 3.19 24.92 -12.96
C CYS A 145 2.07 25.10 -14.00
N PRO A 146 2.17 24.48 -15.20
CA PRO A 146 1.10 24.48 -16.20
C PRO A 146 0.00 23.44 -15.91
N HIS A 147 0.08 22.74 -14.77
CA HIS A 147 -0.93 21.82 -14.23
C HIS A 147 -1.60 20.82 -15.21
N PRO A 148 -0.86 20.13 -16.11
CA PRO A 148 -1.44 19.12 -17.01
C PRO A 148 -2.01 17.91 -16.24
N CYS A 149 -1.55 17.68 -15.01
CA CYS A 149 -2.06 16.65 -14.12
C CYS A 149 -3.51 16.89 -13.66
N GLU A 150 -3.97 18.15 -13.63
CA GLU A 150 -5.34 18.51 -13.28
C GLU A 150 -6.28 18.24 -14.46
N THR A 151 -5.85 18.56 -15.69
CA THR A 151 -6.59 18.22 -16.91
C THR A 151 -6.77 16.71 -17.08
N ALA A 152 -5.75 15.92 -16.74
CA ALA A 152 -5.81 14.45 -16.80
C ALA A 152 -6.46 13.81 -15.56
N CYS A 153 -7.00 14.60 -14.61
CA CYS A 153 -7.51 14.08 -13.34
C CYS A 153 -8.85 13.35 -13.52
N ARG A 154 -8.88 12.06 -13.16
CA ARG A 154 -10.11 11.24 -13.20
C ARG A 154 -11.19 11.71 -12.26
N ARG A 155 -10.83 12.43 -11.20
CA ARG A 155 -11.79 12.97 -10.25
C ARG A 155 -12.76 13.93 -10.95
N GLY A 156 -12.31 14.63 -12.00
CA GLY A 156 -13.17 15.44 -12.87
C GLY A 156 -14.23 14.67 -13.67
N ALA A 157 -14.17 13.32 -13.74
CA ALA A 157 -15.26 12.51 -14.29
C ALA A 157 -16.38 12.25 -13.27
N LEU A 158 -16.12 12.49 -11.99
CA LEU A 158 -17.09 12.36 -10.90
C LEU A 158 -17.62 13.74 -10.48
N ASP A 159 -16.71 14.64 -10.12
CA ASP A 159 -17.00 16.01 -9.67
C ASP A 159 -16.02 17.00 -10.34
N GLU A 160 -14.95 17.42 -9.65
CA GLU A 160 -13.98 18.39 -10.15
C GLU A 160 -12.54 17.87 -10.02
N PRO A 161 -11.63 18.29 -10.92
CA PRO A 161 -10.22 17.98 -10.77
C PRO A 161 -9.66 18.45 -9.42
N VAL A 162 -8.80 17.63 -8.82
CA VAL A 162 -8.06 18.04 -7.63
C VAL A 162 -7.11 19.20 -8.00
N ALA A 163 -7.08 20.26 -7.19
CA ALA A 163 -6.18 21.41 -7.33
C ALA A 163 -4.71 21.07 -6.96
N ILE A 164 -4.13 20.10 -7.66
CA ILE A 164 -2.80 19.52 -7.42
C ILE A 164 -1.69 20.59 -7.40
N ALA A 165 -1.72 21.57 -8.31
CA ALA A 165 -0.72 22.63 -8.38
C ALA A 165 -0.77 23.56 -7.16
N TRP A 166 -1.98 23.90 -6.71
CA TRP A 166 -2.18 24.69 -5.49
C TRP A 166 -1.75 23.94 -4.23
N LEU A 167 -2.02 22.63 -4.16
CA LEU A 167 -1.57 21.78 -3.05
C LEU A 167 -0.04 21.69 -2.99
N LYS A 168 0.61 21.55 -4.15
CA LYS A 168 2.09 21.59 -4.26
C LYS A 168 2.66 22.93 -3.80
N ARG A 169 2.03 24.03 -4.20
CA ARG A 169 2.42 25.37 -3.74
C ARG A 169 2.25 25.52 -2.24
N PHE A 170 1.09 25.15 -1.71
CA PHE A 170 0.75 25.23 -0.29
C PHE A 170 1.78 24.52 0.57
N VAL A 171 2.10 23.26 0.26
CA VAL A 171 3.05 22.51 1.08
C VAL A 171 4.47 23.03 0.96
N GLY A 172 4.87 23.53 -0.22
CA GLY A 172 6.15 24.21 -0.40
C GLY A 172 6.27 25.48 0.46
N ASP A 173 5.19 26.28 0.54
CA ASP A 173 5.15 27.49 1.36
C ASP A 173 5.17 27.16 2.86
N VAL A 174 4.41 26.15 3.29
CA VAL A 174 4.42 25.66 4.69
C VAL A 174 5.80 25.16 5.10
N ASN A 175 6.47 24.39 4.23
CA ASN A 175 7.80 23.86 4.51
C ASN A 175 8.84 24.99 4.67
N LEU A 176 8.78 26.03 3.82
CA LEU A 176 9.61 27.23 3.95
C LEU A 176 9.31 28.01 5.23
N ALA A 177 8.03 28.24 5.54
CA ALA A 177 7.62 28.98 6.74
C ALA A 177 8.07 28.31 8.03
N ASN A 178 8.10 26.97 8.04
CA ASN A 178 8.55 26.17 9.19
C ASN A 178 10.06 25.91 9.20
N ASN A 179 10.82 26.45 8.22
CA ASN A 179 12.26 26.20 8.05
C ASN A 179 12.62 24.71 7.95
N GLN A 180 11.77 23.91 7.28
CA GLN A 180 11.90 22.45 7.11
C GLN A 180 12.48 22.05 5.75
N VAL A 181 13.41 22.86 5.22
CA VAL A 181 14.03 22.71 3.89
C VAL A 181 15.28 21.80 3.90
N ASP A 182 15.33 20.86 4.82
CA ASP A 182 16.47 19.99 5.12
C ASP A 182 16.52 18.70 4.27
N PHE A 183 15.65 18.59 3.25
CA PHE A 183 15.60 17.41 2.39
C PHE A 183 16.93 17.19 1.66
N LYS A 184 17.51 15.99 1.87
CA LYS A 184 18.71 15.54 1.17
C LYS A 184 18.34 14.38 0.26
N SER A 185 18.51 14.56 -1.04
CA SER A 185 18.27 13.48 -1.99
C SER A 185 19.26 12.32 -1.75
N LYS A 186 18.79 11.10 -1.97
CA LYS A 186 19.67 9.91 -1.94
C LYS A 186 20.54 9.93 -3.18
N VAL A 187 21.83 10.17 -3.00
CA VAL A 187 22.83 10.05 -4.06
C VAL A 187 23.09 8.57 -4.29
N ALA A 188 22.99 8.10 -5.54
CA ALA A 188 23.33 6.73 -5.88
C ALA A 188 24.82 6.46 -5.57
N SER A 189 25.15 5.21 -5.23
CA SER A 189 26.54 4.80 -5.04
C SER A 189 27.38 5.12 -6.27
N ASP A 190 28.62 5.57 -6.05
CA ASP A 190 29.55 5.87 -7.14
C ASP A 190 29.70 4.64 -8.05
N THR A 191 29.43 4.83 -9.35
CA THR A 191 29.53 3.77 -10.34
C THR A 191 30.94 3.60 -10.89
N GLY A 192 31.90 4.43 -10.46
CA GLY A 192 33.29 4.44 -10.91
C GLY A 192 33.46 4.89 -12.37
N LYS A 193 32.37 5.30 -13.03
CA LYS A 193 32.38 5.82 -14.41
C LYS A 193 32.53 7.33 -14.34
N LYS A 194 33.68 7.82 -14.81
CA LYS A 194 33.94 9.24 -15.07
C LYS A 194 33.27 9.68 -16.36
#